data_AF-A0A1W4WTC1-F1
#
_entry.id   AF-A0A1W4WTC1-F1
#
_cell.length_a   1.000
_cell.length_b   1.000
_cell.length_c   1.000
_cell.angle_alpha   90.00
_cell.angle_beta   90.00
_cell.angle_gamma   90.00
#
_symmetry.space_group_name_H-M   'P 1'
#
loop_
_entity.id
_entity.type
_entity.pdbx_description
1 polymer ?
#
loop_
_entity_poly.entity_id
_entity_poly.type
_entity_poly.pdbx_seq_one_letter_code
_entity_poly.pdbx_strand_id
1 'polypeptide(L)'
;MSKNKIIRNSVVDSTIVEVKSKFDAEFRRFSIERDHQAKFEDFHALLERLHRLKDIAFLVSYIDPSDQDLLPINNDDNLRRALFNAKPLLRVIIQRKGESLEEHNGYGTMKPRNLISSILGGTPGRTKVLPISNPHDFRQVSAIIDVDIVPETCRRVRLLKHGSDKPLGFYIRDGTSVRVTPNGLEKIPGIFISRLVPGGLAESTGLLAVNDEVLEVNGIEVSGKTLDQVTDMMVANSSNLIITVKPANQRTVAPVRRGSFSRNSQLSSGSQQSVGTAASDPDDRFDQDEIVDLTGITLEDSSISKEDGVLHL
;
A
#
# COMPACT_ATOMS: atom_id res chain seq x y z
N MET A 1 -40.43 41.67 16.95
CA MET A 1 -39.07 41.83 16.43
C MET A 1 -38.59 40.50 15.88
N SER A 2 -38.78 40.24 14.59
CA SER A 2 -38.35 39.00 13.95
C SER A 2 -36.98 39.23 13.29
N LYS A 3 -35.95 38.52 13.75
CA LYS A 3 -34.61 38.59 13.18
C LYS A 3 -34.55 37.62 12.00
N ASN A 4 -34.58 38.18 10.79
CA ASN A 4 -34.32 37.45 9.55
C ASN A 4 -32.93 36.81 9.59
N LYS A 5 -32.88 35.48 9.75
CA LYS A 5 -31.69 34.69 9.49
C LYS A 5 -31.60 34.50 7.97
N ILE A 6 -30.83 35.34 7.31
CA ILE A 6 -30.49 35.17 5.90
C ILE A 6 -29.64 33.90 5.80
N ILE A 7 -30.28 32.80 5.40
CA ILE A 7 -29.58 31.59 4.96
C ILE A 7 -29.02 31.93 3.57
N ARG A 8 -27.74 32.32 3.53
CA ARG A 8 -27.00 32.35 2.26
C ARG A 8 -26.78 30.90 1.85
N ASN A 9 -27.64 30.39 0.97
CA ASN A 9 -27.31 29.23 0.14
C ASN A 9 -26.19 29.68 -0.82
N SER A 10 -24.94 29.67 -0.36
CA SER A 10 -23.80 29.76 -1.26
C SER A 10 -23.75 28.46 -2.03
N VAL A 11 -24.20 28.50 -3.28
CA VAL A 11 -23.77 27.57 -4.32
C VAL A 11 -22.24 27.65 -4.31
N VAL A 12 -21.58 26.71 -3.63
CA VAL A 12 -20.12 26.66 -3.58
C VAL A 12 -19.70 26.38 -5.01
N ASP A 13 -19.00 27.33 -5.60
CA ASP A 13 -18.40 27.17 -6.91
C ASP A 13 -17.52 25.91 -6.87
N SER A 14 -18.00 24.84 -7.50
CA SER A 14 -17.39 23.50 -7.40
C SER A 14 -15.98 23.45 -7.98
N THR A 15 -15.58 24.52 -8.66
CA THR A 15 -14.31 24.69 -9.35
C THR A 15 -13.18 25.16 -8.43
N ILE A 16 -13.47 25.70 -7.24
CA ILE A 16 -12.44 26.28 -6.36
C ILE A 16 -12.24 25.41 -5.11
N VAL A 17 -10.97 25.19 -4.74
CA VAL A 17 -10.56 24.56 -3.47
C VAL A 17 -9.95 25.62 -2.57
N GLU A 18 -10.46 25.73 -1.35
CA GLU A 18 -9.80 26.49 -0.31
C GLU A 18 -8.62 25.68 0.24
N VAL A 19 -7.45 26.28 0.34
CA VAL A 19 -6.27 25.64 0.92
C VAL A 19 -5.92 26.34 2.22
N LYS A 20 -5.73 25.57 3.30
CA LYS A 20 -5.08 26.03 4.53
C LYS A 20 -3.78 25.26 4.69
N SER A 21 -2.67 25.95 4.47
CA SER A 21 -1.32 25.40 4.61
C SER A 21 -0.72 25.81 5.95
N LYS A 22 -0.05 24.88 6.62
CA LYS A 22 0.62 25.08 7.91
C LYS A 22 2.11 24.79 7.75
N PHE A 23 2.96 25.67 8.24
CA PHE A 23 4.40 25.46 8.39
C PHE A 23 4.82 25.93 9.78
N ASP A 24 5.43 25.08 10.60
CA ASP A 24 5.72 25.34 12.01
C ASP A 24 4.46 25.83 12.78
N ALA A 25 4.48 27.09 13.25
CA ALA A 25 3.32 27.75 13.89
C ALA A 25 2.54 28.66 12.92
N GLU A 26 3.03 28.86 11.70
CA GLU A 26 2.43 29.73 10.70
C GLU A 26 1.30 29.02 9.92
N PHE A 27 0.25 29.77 9.61
CA PHE A 27 -0.83 29.34 8.74
C PHE A 27 -1.04 30.33 7.60
N ARG A 28 -1.21 29.82 6.38
CA ARG A 28 -1.59 30.60 5.20
C ARG A 28 -2.82 30.01 4.54
N ARG A 29 -3.75 30.88 4.15
CA ARG A 29 -4.96 30.50 3.39
C ARG A 29 -4.92 31.14 2.01
N PHE A 30 -5.24 30.35 1.01
CA PHE A 30 -5.36 30.78 -0.38
C PHE A 30 -6.34 29.84 -1.09
N SER A 31 -6.70 30.16 -2.32
CA SER A 31 -7.61 29.36 -3.13
C SER A 31 -6.94 28.97 -4.44
N ILE A 32 -7.26 27.79 -4.93
CA ILE A 32 -6.77 27.27 -6.23
C ILE A 32 -7.93 26.61 -6.96
N GLU A 33 -7.83 26.55 -8.28
CA GLU A 33 -8.81 25.86 -9.11
C GLU A 33 -8.61 24.34 -9.03
N ARG A 34 -9.72 23.59 -9.11
CA ARG A 34 -9.74 22.14 -9.30
C ARG A 34 -9.37 21.82 -10.74
N ASP A 35 -8.10 22.04 -11.07
CA ASP A 35 -7.58 21.72 -12.39
C ASP A 35 -7.04 20.28 -12.41
N HIS A 36 -7.50 19.50 -13.39
CA HIS A 36 -6.99 18.15 -13.66
C HIS A 36 -5.57 18.16 -14.22
N GLN A 37 -5.06 19.28 -14.72
CA GLN A 37 -3.70 19.42 -15.24
C GLN A 37 -2.71 20.04 -14.25
N ALA A 38 -3.14 20.32 -13.01
CA ALA A 38 -2.29 20.89 -11.97
C ALA A 38 -0.99 20.08 -11.79
N LYS A 39 0.15 20.79 -11.86
CA LYS A 39 1.48 20.23 -11.66
C LYS A 39 1.93 20.38 -10.23
N PHE A 40 2.55 19.32 -9.70
CA PHE A 40 3.10 19.34 -8.35
C PHE A 40 4.19 20.40 -8.19
N GLU A 41 5.06 20.57 -9.20
CA GLU A 41 6.14 21.55 -9.19
C GLU A 41 5.61 22.99 -9.00
N ASP A 42 4.55 23.36 -9.72
CA ASP A 42 3.93 24.68 -9.63
C ASP A 42 3.30 24.92 -8.26
N PHE A 43 2.63 23.90 -7.72
CA PHE A 43 2.05 23.95 -6.38
C PHE A 43 3.13 24.04 -5.29
N HIS A 44 4.22 23.30 -5.45
CA HIS A 44 5.37 23.35 -4.54
C HIS A 44 6.02 24.75 -4.55
N ALA A 45 6.28 25.32 -5.73
CA ALA A 45 6.81 26.67 -5.89
C ALA A 45 5.86 27.74 -5.31
N LEU A 46 4.54 27.56 -5.43
CA LEU A 46 3.54 28.42 -4.80
C LEU A 46 3.68 28.40 -3.27
N LEU A 47 3.79 27.21 -2.67
CA LEU A 47 3.96 27.07 -1.21
C LEU A 47 5.30 27.67 -0.75
N GLU A 48 6.37 27.44 -1.50
CA GLU A 48 7.70 28.01 -1.22
C GLU A 48 7.64 29.54 -1.18
N ARG A 49 7.02 30.16 -2.20
CA ARG A 49 6.86 31.62 -2.27
C ARG A 49 6.00 32.15 -1.15
N LEU A 50 4.88 31.49 -0.84
CA LEU A 50 3.96 31.94 0.20
C LEU A 50 4.62 31.87 1.57
N HIS A 51 5.22 30.74 1.94
CA HIS A 51 5.86 30.52 3.25
C HIS A 51 7.30 31.02 3.35
N ARG A 52 7.84 31.64 2.29
CA ARG A 52 9.21 32.18 2.23
C ARG A 52 10.29 31.13 2.50
N LEU A 53 10.16 29.97 1.85
CA LEU A 53 10.99 28.78 2.10
C LEU A 53 12.15 28.59 1.10
N LYS A 54 12.63 29.66 0.43
CA LYS A 54 13.60 29.57 -0.68
C LYS A 54 14.87 28.76 -0.39
N ASP A 55 15.35 28.81 0.85
CA ASP A 55 16.58 28.13 1.28
C ASP A 55 16.30 26.93 2.21
N ILE A 56 15.04 26.49 2.28
CA ILE A 56 14.57 25.44 3.18
C ILE A 56 14.02 24.31 2.32
N ALA A 57 14.67 23.14 2.34
CA ALA A 57 14.06 21.94 1.78
C ALA A 57 12.88 21.52 2.66
N PHE A 58 11.71 21.28 2.06
CA PHE A 58 10.50 20.91 2.78
C PHE A 58 9.74 19.77 2.12
N LEU A 59 8.85 19.17 2.88
CA LEU A 59 7.90 18.15 2.45
C LEU A 59 6.49 18.72 2.50
N VAL A 60 5.64 18.26 1.60
CA VAL A 60 4.23 18.67 1.53
C VAL A 60 3.37 17.44 1.75
N SER A 61 2.39 17.55 2.64
CA SER A 61 1.39 16.51 2.90
C SER A 61 0.01 17.14 3.07
N TYR A 62 -1.04 16.34 2.92
CA TYR A 62 -2.41 16.77 3.20
C TYR A 62 -3.14 15.80 4.10
N ILE A 63 -4.16 16.29 4.80
CA ILE A 63 -5.06 15.46 5.60
C ILE A 63 -6.23 15.06 4.70
N ASP A 64 -6.38 13.77 4.40
CA ASP A 64 -7.51 13.29 3.61
C ASP A 64 -8.80 13.42 4.42
N PRO A 65 -9.87 14.02 3.85
CA PRO A 65 -11.09 14.25 4.60
C PRO A 65 -11.87 12.97 4.93
N SER A 66 -11.58 11.85 4.25
CA SER A 66 -12.33 10.59 4.40
C SER A 66 -11.91 9.81 5.65
N ASP A 67 -10.61 9.65 5.86
CA ASP A 67 -10.01 8.83 6.92
C ASP A 67 -9.17 9.65 7.93
N GLN A 68 -8.91 10.93 7.64
CA GLN A 68 -8.02 11.82 8.42
C GLN A 68 -6.53 11.42 8.38
N ASP A 69 -6.12 10.61 7.40
CA ASP A 69 -4.73 10.24 7.23
C ASP A 69 -3.88 11.39 6.67
N LEU A 70 -2.62 11.46 7.12
CA LEU A 70 -1.64 12.40 6.58
C LEU A 70 -0.94 11.76 5.39
N LEU A 71 -1.28 12.23 4.19
CA LEU A 71 -0.80 11.66 2.93
C LEU A 71 0.16 12.63 2.21
N PRO A 72 1.25 12.15 1.60
CA PRO A 72 2.21 13.03 0.93
C PRO A 72 1.64 13.62 -0.36
N ILE A 73 1.94 14.89 -0.62
CA ILE A 73 1.81 15.52 -1.95
C ILE A 73 3.24 15.64 -2.49
N ASN A 74 3.66 14.69 -3.31
CA ASN A 74 5.02 14.61 -3.85
C ASN A 74 5.08 14.29 -5.36
N ASN A 75 3.93 14.26 -6.03
CA ASN A 75 3.78 14.10 -7.47
C ASN A 75 2.43 14.67 -7.94
N ASP A 76 2.23 14.72 -9.27
CA ASP A 76 1.02 15.29 -9.90
C ASP A 76 -0.25 14.54 -9.50
N ASP A 77 -0.20 13.22 -9.37
CA ASP A 77 -1.36 12.38 -9.06
C ASP A 77 -1.84 12.58 -7.62
N ASN A 78 -0.91 12.68 -6.67
CA ASN A 78 -1.19 12.96 -5.26
C ASN A 78 -1.76 14.36 -5.10
N LEU A 79 -1.24 15.35 -5.84
CA LEU A 79 -1.83 16.69 -5.88
C LEU A 79 -3.27 16.63 -6.41
N ARG A 80 -3.48 15.99 -7.57
CA ARG A 80 -4.82 15.87 -8.17
C ARG A 80 -5.81 15.18 -7.24
N ARG A 81 -5.38 14.09 -6.58
CA ARG A 81 -6.17 13.35 -5.57
C ARG A 81 -6.55 14.26 -4.40
N ALA A 82 -5.58 15.01 -3.86
CA ALA A 82 -5.79 15.94 -2.77
C ALA A 82 -6.80 17.04 -3.13
N LEU A 83 -6.69 17.63 -4.33
CA LEU A 83 -7.62 18.65 -4.84
C LEU A 83 -9.02 18.09 -5.06
N PHE A 84 -9.12 16.88 -5.62
CA PHE A 84 -10.39 16.23 -5.89
C PHE A 84 -11.13 15.86 -4.60
N ASN A 85 -10.43 15.28 -3.63
CA ASN A 85 -11.02 14.83 -2.37
C ASN A 85 -11.36 15.97 -1.41
N ALA A 86 -10.72 17.14 -1.53
CA ALA A 86 -10.96 18.28 -0.65
C ALA A 86 -12.44 18.70 -0.60
N LYS A 87 -13.01 18.90 0.60
CA LYS A 87 -14.41 19.30 0.78
C LYS A 87 -14.61 20.28 1.95
N PRO A 88 -14.75 21.59 1.70
CA PRO A 88 -14.14 22.36 0.61
C PRO A 88 -12.67 22.71 0.89
N LEU A 89 -12.19 22.40 2.10
CA LEU A 89 -10.88 22.82 2.59
C LEU A 89 -9.86 21.69 2.42
N LEU A 90 -8.80 21.97 1.66
CA LEU A 90 -7.58 21.17 1.64
C LEU A 90 -6.65 21.63 2.77
N ARG A 91 -6.39 20.73 3.73
CA ARG A 91 -5.50 21.00 4.86
C ARG A 91 -4.10 20.49 4.53
N VAL A 92 -3.18 21.40 4.24
CA VAL A 92 -1.80 21.10 3.87
C VAL A 92 -0.88 21.28 5.07
N ILE A 93 0.00 20.32 5.31
CA ILE A 93 1.05 20.36 6.31
C ILE A 93 2.39 20.40 5.58
N ILE A 94 3.21 21.38 5.94
CA ILE A 94 4.56 21.58 5.43
C ILE A 94 5.53 21.31 6.57
N GLN A 95 6.53 20.50 6.31
CA GLN A 95 7.56 20.13 7.29
C GLN A 95 8.94 20.33 6.68
N ARG A 96 9.92 20.75 7.49
CA ARG A 96 11.31 20.83 7.03
C ARG A 96 11.85 19.43 6.78
N LYS A 97 12.59 19.27 5.69
CA LYS A 97 13.27 18.02 5.37
C LYS A 97 14.39 17.77 6.38
N GLY A 98 14.39 16.60 6.99
CA GLY A 98 15.29 16.18 8.07
C GLY A 98 14.72 16.30 9.49
N GLU A 99 13.51 16.83 9.68
CA GLU A 99 12.91 17.03 11.01
C GLU A 99 11.90 15.94 11.40
N SER A 100 11.47 15.10 10.47
CA SER A 100 10.62 13.95 10.80
C SER A 100 11.42 12.91 11.63
N LEU A 101 10.75 12.25 12.58
CA LEU A 101 11.32 11.13 13.33
C LEU A 101 11.77 9.99 12.40
N GLU A 102 11.08 9.81 11.26
CA GLU A 102 11.43 8.82 10.23
C GLU A 102 12.72 9.22 9.50
N GLU A 103 12.95 10.52 9.33
CA GLU A 103 14.19 11.03 8.76
C GLU A 103 15.36 10.93 9.74
N HIS A 104 15.11 11.11 11.03
CA HIS A 104 16.11 10.86 12.07
C HIS A 104 16.58 9.39 12.11
N ASN A 105 15.76 8.46 11.62
CA ASN A 105 16.00 7.03 11.60
C ASN A 105 16.54 6.49 10.24
N GLY A 106 16.87 7.38 9.29
CA GLY A 106 17.63 7.00 8.08
C GLY A 106 16.87 6.98 6.75
N TYR A 107 15.60 7.40 6.71
CA TYR A 107 14.94 7.75 5.44
C TYR A 107 15.19 9.23 5.10
N GLY A 108 15.35 9.60 3.85
CA GLY A 108 15.42 11.00 3.39
C GLY A 108 16.68 11.84 3.68
N THR A 109 17.65 11.39 4.50
CA THR A 109 18.72 12.30 4.96
C THR A 109 19.88 12.45 3.97
N MET A 110 19.91 13.58 3.26
CA MET A 110 21.13 14.15 2.71
C MET A 110 21.67 15.18 3.72
N LYS A 111 22.55 14.78 4.65
CA LYS A 111 23.20 15.75 5.55
C LYS A 111 24.23 16.58 4.75
N PRO A 112 24.23 17.93 4.84
CA PRO A 112 25.30 18.73 4.27
C PRO A 112 26.64 18.41 4.97
N ARG A 113 27.72 18.31 4.19
CA ARG A 113 29.06 17.98 4.69
C ARG A 113 29.63 19.12 5.53
N ASN A 114 29.85 18.88 6.83
CA ASN A 114 30.65 19.78 7.67
C ASN A 114 32.14 19.53 7.46
N LEU A 115 32.81 20.46 6.76
CA LEU A 115 34.24 20.46 6.39
C LEU A 115 35.23 20.58 7.57
N ILE A 116 34.76 20.81 8.80
CA ILE A 116 35.62 21.07 9.98
C ILE A 116 36.07 19.76 10.66
N SER A 117 35.45 18.63 10.34
CA SER A 117 35.77 17.33 10.97
C SER A 117 37.07 16.65 10.49
N SER A 118 37.75 17.20 9.49
CA SER A 118 38.96 16.60 8.90
C SER A 118 40.29 17.10 9.46
N ILE A 119 40.29 18.03 10.43
CA ILE A 119 41.53 18.66 10.95
C ILE A 119 41.98 18.05 12.30
N LEU A 120 41.10 17.37 13.04
CA LEU A 120 41.46 16.76 14.32
C LEU A 120 41.43 15.23 14.18
N GLY A 121 42.62 14.65 14.04
CA GLY A 121 42.81 13.22 13.79
C GLY A 121 42.15 12.32 14.84
N GLY A 122 41.68 11.15 14.37
CA GLY A 122 41.47 9.98 15.21
C GLY A 122 40.02 9.64 15.57
N THR A 123 39.16 9.39 14.58
CA THR A 123 38.07 8.41 14.75
C THR A 123 37.92 7.60 13.46
N PRO A 124 37.72 6.27 13.51
CA PRO A 124 37.48 5.47 12.32
C PRO A 124 36.28 6.07 11.59
N GLY A 125 36.48 6.43 10.32
CA GLY A 125 35.52 7.18 9.52
C GLY A 125 34.14 6.54 9.64
N ARG A 126 33.20 7.25 10.26
CA ARG A 126 31.78 6.83 10.29
C ARG A 126 31.39 6.46 8.87
N THR A 127 30.95 5.21 8.69
CA THR A 127 30.38 4.70 7.45
C THR A 127 29.40 5.75 6.93
N LYS A 128 29.65 6.24 5.71
CA LYS A 128 28.75 7.20 5.07
C LYS A 128 27.38 6.56 5.03
N VAL A 129 26.45 7.05 5.84
CA VAL A 129 25.06 6.57 5.83
C VAL A 129 24.54 6.79 4.41
N LEU A 130 24.09 5.72 3.75
CA LEU A 130 23.54 5.82 2.41
C LEU A 130 22.29 6.71 2.47
N PRO A 131 22.21 7.79 1.68
CA PRO A 131 21.03 8.62 1.67
C PRO A 131 19.89 7.88 0.97
N ILE A 132 18.98 7.30 1.74
CA ILE A 132 17.71 6.77 1.24
C ILE A 132 16.78 7.97 1.00
N SER A 133 15.95 7.97 -0.03
CA SER A 133 14.98 9.06 -0.25
C SER A 133 13.70 8.83 0.57
N ASN A 134 12.82 9.84 0.66
CA ASN A 134 11.48 9.61 1.23
C ASN A 134 10.65 8.73 0.29
N PRO A 135 9.62 8.02 0.77
CA PRO A 135 8.73 7.29 -0.12
C PRO A 135 8.08 8.24 -1.14
N HIS A 136 8.14 7.87 -2.42
CA HIS A 136 7.49 8.58 -3.52
C HIS A 136 6.34 7.73 -4.04
N ASP A 137 5.31 8.37 -4.62
CA ASP A 137 4.23 7.66 -5.34
C ASP A 137 3.46 6.66 -4.46
N PHE A 138 3.15 7.09 -3.23
CA PHE A 138 2.38 6.29 -2.28
C PHE A 138 0.93 6.17 -2.75
N ARG A 139 0.51 4.95 -3.06
CA ARG A 139 -0.82 4.67 -3.60
C ARG A 139 -1.40 3.41 -3.00
N GLN A 140 -2.67 3.49 -2.62
CA GLN A 140 -3.39 2.33 -2.11
C GLN A 140 -3.62 1.32 -3.24
N VAL A 141 -3.07 0.11 -3.12
CA VAL A 141 -3.24 -0.95 -4.13
C VAL A 141 -4.42 -1.88 -3.83
N SER A 142 -4.74 -2.06 -2.56
CA SER A 142 -5.86 -2.90 -2.13
C SER A 142 -6.38 -2.54 -0.74
N ALA A 143 -7.55 -3.05 -0.38
CA ALA A 143 -8.08 -3.08 0.98
C ALA A 143 -9.09 -4.21 1.18
N ILE A 144 -9.22 -4.68 2.42
CA ILE A 144 -10.40 -5.44 2.86
C ILE A 144 -11.43 -4.42 3.34
N ILE A 145 -12.67 -4.54 2.87
CA ILE A 145 -13.77 -3.63 3.21
C ILE A 145 -14.97 -4.40 3.74
N ASP A 146 -15.90 -3.69 4.38
CA ASP A 146 -17.19 -4.22 4.86
C ASP A 146 -17.08 -5.46 5.78
N VAL A 147 -16.01 -5.54 6.58
CA VAL A 147 -15.71 -6.67 7.47
C VAL A 147 -16.87 -6.97 8.45
N ASP A 148 -17.59 -5.94 8.90
CA ASP A 148 -18.69 -6.08 9.86
C ASP A 148 -20.05 -6.35 9.19
N ILE A 149 -20.14 -6.23 7.86
CA ILE A 149 -21.38 -6.37 7.09
C ILE A 149 -21.39 -7.69 6.31
N VAL A 150 -20.24 -8.05 5.74
CA VAL A 150 -20.07 -9.28 4.98
C VAL A 150 -19.94 -10.46 5.96
N PRO A 151 -20.55 -11.62 5.69
CA PRO A 151 -20.41 -12.79 6.57
C PRO A 151 -18.94 -13.14 6.83
N GLU A 152 -18.60 -13.61 8.04
CA GLU A 152 -17.23 -13.96 8.45
C GLU A 152 -16.57 -15.02 7.56
N THR A 153 -17.37 -15.84 6.87
CA THR A 153 -16.89 -16.83 5.90
C THR A 153 -16.47 -16.23 4.56
N CYS A 154 -16.71 -14.94 4.36
CA CYS A 154 -16.51 -14.22 3.12
C CYS A 154 -15.55 -13.04 3.35
N ARG A 155 -14.97 -12.55 2.26
CA ARG A 155 -14.07 -11.41 2.25
C ARG A 155 -14.43 -10.51 1.09
N ARG A 156 -14.65 -9.23 1.35
CA ARG A 156 -14.78 -8.22 0.30
C ARG A 156 -13.46 -7.48 0.14
N VAL A 157 -12.89 -7.57 -1.05
CA VAL A 157 -11.58 -7.03 -1.40
C VAL A 157 -11.80 -5.92 -2.43
N ARG A 158 -11.16 -4.78 -2.21
CA ARG A 158 -11.02 -3.71 -3.19
C ARG A 158 -9.63 -3.79 -3.80
N LEU A 159 -9.53 -3.82 -5.12
CA LEU A 159 -8.29 -3.75 -5.89
C LEU A 159 -8.27 -2.47 -6.73
N LEU A 160 -7.17 -1.73 -6.67
CA LEU A 160 -6.98 -0.46 -7.38
C LEU A 160 -5.84 -0.59 -8.39
N LYS A 161 -6.18 -0.56 -9.68
CA LYS A 161 -5.23 -0.61 -10.79
C LYS A 161 -4.80 0.82 -11.11
N HIS A 162 -3.58 1.19 -10.72
CA HIS A 162 -3.04 2.54 -10.93
C HIS A 162 -2.39 2.68 -12.29
N GLY A 163 -3.09 3.31 -13.25
CA GLY A 163 -2.53 3.86 -14.50
C GLY A 163 -1.75 2.90 -15.41
N SER A 164 -1.61 1.64 -15.03
CA SER A 164 -0.88 0.62 -15.77
C SER A 164 -1.85 -0.11 -16.67
N ASP A 165 -1.43 -0.42 -17.90
CA ASP A 165 -2.18 -1.34 -18.76
C ASP A 165 -2.08 -2.79 -18.28
N LYS A 166 -1.22 -3.08 -17.30
CA LYS A 166 -1.06 -4.40 -16.70
C LYS A 166 -2.36 -4.94 -16.12
N PRO A 167 -2.65 -6.22 -16.29
CA PRO A 167 -3.89 -6.82 -15.81
C PRO A 167 -4.00 -6.87 -14.29
N LEU A 168 -5.19 -7.19 -13.77
CA LEU A 168 -5.39 -7.44 -12.34
C LEU A 168 -4.60 -8.65 -11.83
N GLY A 169 -4.20 -9.56 -12.74
CA GLY A 169 -3.26 -10.63 -12.43
C GLY A 169 -3.89 -11.88 -11.80
N PHE A 170 -5.13 -12.20 -12.13
CA PHE A 170 -5.77 -13.46 -11.76
C PHE A 170 -6.73 -13.92 -12.87
N TYR A 171 -7.05 -15.21 -12.87
CA TYR A 171 -7.96 -15.84 -13.81
C TYR A 171 -9.11 -16.50 -13.05
N ILE A 172 -10.26 -16.56 -13.70
CA ILE A 172 -11.45 -17.22 -13.18
C ILE A 172 -11.81 -18.43 -14.06
N ARG A 173 -12.58 -19.35 -13.49
CA ARG A 173 -13.12 -20.53 -14.18
C ARG A 173 -14.49 -20.86 -13.65
N ASP A 174 -15.24 -21.62 -14.43
CA ASP A 174 -16.43 -22.30 -13.94
C ASP A 174 -16.06 -23.43 -12.97
N GLY A 175 -17.02 -23.75 -12.11
CA GLY A 175 -16.94 -24.86 -11.19
C GLY A 175 -18.28 -25.15 -10.55
N THR A 176 -18.27 -26.02 -9.55
CA THR A 176 -19.47 -26.41 -8.80
C THR A 176 -19.27 -26.06 -7.34
N SER A 177 -20.16 -25.23 -6.80
CA SER A 177 -20.24 -24.95 -5.37
C SER A 177 -21.32 -25.84 -4.75
N VAL A 178 -21.02 -26.40 -3.58
CA VAL A 178 -21.98 -27.20 -2.81
C VAL A 178 -22.59 -26.29 -1.77
N ARG A 179 -23.91 -26.09 -1.84
CA ARG A 179 -24.65 -25.20 -0.94
C ARG A 179 -25.77 -25.94 -0.24
N VAL A 180 -26.10 -25.49 0.96
CA VAL A 180 -27.28 -25.95 1.69
C VAL A 180 -28.45 -25.10 1.24
N THR A 181 -29.39 -25.70 0.53
CA THR A 181 -30.66 -25.10 0.12
C THR A 181 -31.79 -25.65 0.99
N PRO A 182 -32.99 -25.04 0.96
CA PRO A 182 -34.16 -25.60 1.65
C PRO A 182 -34.51 -27.04 1.25
N ASN A 183 -34.08 -27.48 0.06
CA ASN A 183 -34.33 -28.83 -0.46
C ASN A 183 -33.19 -29.81 -0.15
N GLY A 184 -32.14 -29.38 0.56
CA GLY A 184 -31.00 -30.20 0.96
C GLY A 184 -29.67 -29.69 0.44
N LEU A 185 -28.74 -30.61 0.17
CA LEU A 185 -27.41 -30.28 -0.33
C LEU A 185 -27.43 -30.26 -1.86
N GLU A 186 -27.26 -29.09 -2.47
CA GLU A 186 -27.30 -28.93 -3.91
C GLU A 186 -25.94 -28.52 -4.49
N LYS A 187 -25.68 -29.04 -5.69
CA LYS A 187 -24.53 -28.67 -6.52
C LYS A 187 -24.98 -27.56 -7.47
N ILE A 188 -24.46 -26.36 -7.26
CA ILE A 188 -24.85 -25.16 -8.00
C ILE A 188 -23.63 -24.67 -8.81
N PRO A 189 -23.80 -24.18 -10.05
CA PRO A 189 -22.72 -23.53 -10.78
C PRO A 189 -22.12 -22.37 -9.98
N GLY A 190 -20.80 -22.23 -10.01
CA GLY A 190 -20.08 -21.16 -9.32
C GLY A 190 -18.81 -20.75 -10.07
N ILE A 191 -18.33 -19.55 -9.80
CA ILE A 191 -17.12 -18.98 -10.41
C ILE A 191 -16.00 -19.03 -9.38
N PHE A 192 -14.83 -19.49 -9.80
CA PHE A 192 -13.68 -19.69 -8.91
C PHE A 192 -12.43 -19.06 -9.49
N ILE A 193 -11.53 -18.57 -8.64
CA ILE A 193 -10.20 -18.17 -9.07
C ILE A 193 -9.42 -19.43 -9.47
N SER A 194 -9.00 -19.51 -10.73
CA SER A 194 -8.25 -20.65 -11.28
C SER A 194 -6.75 -20.49 -11.13
N ARG A 195 -6.24 -19.26 -11.26
CA ARG A 195 -4.81 -18.96 -11.29
C ARG A 195 -4.53 -17.54 -10.83
N LEU A 196 -3.39 -17.34 -10.19
CA LEU A 196 -2.80 -16.02 -9.94
C LEU A 196 -1.58 -15.84 -10.85
N VAL A 197 -1.37 -14.61 -11.34
CA VAL A 197 -0.17 -14.24 -12.10
C VAL A 197 0.96 -13.94 -11.13
N PRO A 198 2.13 -14.61 -11.26
CA PRO A 198 3.30 -14.30 -10.46
C PRO A 198 3.71 -12.82 -10.56
N GLY A 199 3.86 -12.13 -9.43
CA GLY A 199 4.12 -10.70 -9.34
C GLY A 199 2.98 -9.80 -9.83
N GLY A 200 1.81 -10.37 -10.13
CA GLY A 200 0.60 -9.64 -10.50
C GLY A 200 -0.01 -8.89 -9.32
N LEU A 201 -0.95 -7.98 -9.60
CA LEU A 201 -1.60 -7.18 -8.56
C LEU A 201 -2.32 -8.07 -7.54
N ALA A 202 -3.15 -9.00 -7.99
CA ALA A 202 -3.89 -9.90 -7.10
C ALA A 202 -2.97 -10.75 -6.20
N GLU A 203 -1.93 -11.37 -6.78
CA GLU A 203 -0.96 -12.16 -6.00
C GLU A 203 -0.21 -11.30 -4.98
N SER A 204 0.28 -10.14 -5.41
CA SER A 204 1.07 -9.23 -4.56
C SER A 204 0.29 -8.72 -3.34
N THR A 205 -1.04 -8.67 -3.44
CA THR A 205 -1.89 -8.26 -2.30
C THR A 205 -2.06 -9.36 -1.26
N GLY A 206 -1.93 -10.64 -1.65
CA GLY A 206 -2.19 -11.79 -0.78
C GLY A 206 -3.64 -11.91 -0.28
N LEU A 207 -4.56 -11.09 -0.81
CA LEU A 207 -5.95 -11.05 -0.37
C LEU A 207 -6.85 -12.04 -1.12
N LEU A 208 -6.39 -12.52 -2.28
CA LEU A 208 -7.05 -13.51 -3.12
C LEU A 208 -6.18 -14.75 -3.25
N ALA A 209 -6.81 -15.92 -3.34
CA ALA A 209 -6.13 -17.20 -3.53
C ALA A 209 -6.81 -18.04 -4.61
N VAL A 210 -6.05 -18.97 -5.18
CA VAL A 210 -6.59 -19.99 -6.08
C VAL A 210 -7.62 -20.82 -5.32
N ASN A 211 -8.73 -21.13 -6.00
CA ASN A 211 -9.93 -21.80 -5.51
C ASN A 211 -10.87 -20.96 -4.65
N ASP A 212 -10.59 -19.67 -4.42
CA ASP A 212 -11.59 -18.78 -3.83
C ASP A 212 -12.83 -18.73 -4.73
N GLU A 213 -14.01 -18.87 -4.13
CA GLU A 213 -15.29 -18.77 -4.84
C GLU A 213 -15.70 -17.30 -4.94
N VAL A 214 -15.90 -16.80 -6.14
CA VAL A 214 -16.38 -15.44 -6.39
C VAL A 214 -17.89 -15.41 -6.20
N LEU A 215 -18.38 -14.47 -5.39
CA LEU A 215 -19.80 -14.32 -5.08
C LEU A 215 -20.39 -13.04 -5.70
N GLU A 216 -19.60 -11.98 -5.78
CA GLU A 216 -20.07 -10.65 -6.18
C GLU A 216 -18.93 -9.85 -6.82
N VAL A 217 -19.28 -9.03 -7.81
CA VAL A 217 -18.39 -8.04 -8.44
C VAL A 217 -19.10 -6.68 -8.45
N ASN A 218 -18.52 -5.68 -7.79
CA ASN A 218 -18.98 -4.29 -7.71
C ASN A 218 -20.47 -4.15 -7.34
N GLY A 219 -20.96 -4.91 -6.35
CA GLY A 219 -22.37 -4.86 -5.94
C GLY A 219 -23.29 -5.85 -6.67
N ILE A 220 -22.78 -6.57 -7.67
CA ILE A 220 -23.59 -7.46 -8.52
C ILE A 220 -23.23 -8.92 -8.24
N GLU A 221 -24.19 -9.70 -7.79
CA GLU A 221 -24.03 -11.15 -7.58
C GLU A 221 -23.69 -11.87 -8.89
N VAL A 222 -22.78 -12.84 -8.82
CA VAL A 222 -22.38 -13.64 -10.00
C VAL A 222 -23.23 -14.89 -10.21
N SER A 223 -24.11 -15.21 -9.27
CA SER A 223 -25.01 -16.38 -9.36
C SER A 223 -25.89 -16.28 -10.60
N GLY A 224 -25.91 -17.34 -11.42
CA GLY A 224 -26.71 -17.40 -12.65
C GLY A 224 -26.15 -16.60 -13.84
N LYS A 225 -24.96 -16.00 -13.71
CA LYS A 225 -24.25 -15.37 -14.83
C LYS A 225 -23.29 -16.36 -15.49
N THR A 226 -23.02 -16.15 -16.78
CA THR A 226 -21.98 -16.93 -17.48
C THR A 226 -20.58 -16.43 -17.11
N LEU A 227 -19.56 -17.28 -17.30
CA LEU A 227 -18.16 -16.92 -17.08
C LEU A 227 -17.76 -15.65 -17.86
N ASP A 228 -18.21 -15.54 -19.11
CA ASP A 228 -17.93 -14.38 -19.98
C ASP A 228 -18.57 -13.11 -19.42
N GLN A 229 -19.82 -13.17 -18.96
CA GLN A 229 -20.49 -12.02 -18.35
C GLN A 229 -19.76 -11.53 -17.09
N VAL A 230 -19.29 -12.46 -16.25
CA VAL A 230 -18.54 -12.11 -15.04
C VAL A 230 -17.17 -11.53 -15.40
N THR A 231 -16.53 -12.07 -16.44
CA THR A 231 -15.29 -11.53 -17.00
C THR A 231 -15.47 -10.10 -17.47
N ASP A 232 -16.49 -9.82 -18.29
CA ASP A 232 -16.80 -8.48 -18.77
C ASP A 232 -17.06 -7.50 -17.62
N MET A 233 -17.78 -7.94 -16.58
CA MET A 233 -18.01 -7.15 -15.37
C MET A 233 -16.71 -6.78 -14.66
N MET A 234 -15.77 -7.72 -14.52
CA MET A 234 -14.47 -7.45 -13.90
C MET A 234 -13.61 -6.51 -14.74
N VAL A 235 -13.61 -6.67 -16.07
CA VAL A 235 -12.85 -5.83 -17.01
C VAL A 235 -13.38 -4.40 -17.00
N ALA A 236 -14.70 -4.23 -17.07
CA ALA A 236 -15.36 -2.92 -17.03
C ALA A 236 -15.05 -2.15 -15.73
N ASN A 237 -14.80 -2.86 -14.63
CA ASN A 237 -14.48 -2.28 -13.33
C ASN A 237 -13.00 -2.43 -12.94
N SER A 238 -12.11 -2.76 -13.89
CA SER A 238 -10.72 -3.13 -13.60
C SER A 238 -9.87 -2.02 -12.95
N SER A 239 -10.25 -0.75 -13.09
CA SER A 239 -9.59 0.37 -12.41
C SER A 239 -9.85 0.40 -10.90
N ASN A 240 -11.03 -0.04 -10.47
CA ASN A 240 -11.48 -0.07 -9.09
C ASN A 240 -12.45 -1.25 -8.89
N LEU A 241 -11.87 -2.44 -8.80
CA LEU A 241 -12.61 -3.68 -8.66
C LEU A 241 -12.94 -3.91 -7.19
N ILE A 242 -14.21 -4.15 -6.88
CA ILE A 242 -14.66 -4.63 -5.57
C ILE A 242 -15.17 -6.05 -5.77
N ILE A 243 -14.50 -7.03 -5.18
CA ILE A 243 -14.84 -8.44 -5.33
C ILE A 243 -15.16 -9.04 -3.97
N THR A 244 -16.31 -9.69 -3.85
CA THR A 244 -16.65 -10.49 -2.66
C THR A 244 -16.34 -11.95 -2.98
N VAL A 245 -15.48 -12.57 -2.18
CA VAL A 245 -15.10 -13.98 -2.33
C VAL A 245 -15.39 -14.77 -1.06
N LYS A 246 -15.59 -16.08 -1.20
CA LYS A 246 -15.51 -17.05 -0.11
C LYS A 246 -14.14 -17.75 -0.19
N PRO A 247 -13.24 -17.48 0.76
CA PRO A 247 -11.88 -18.02 0.71
C PRO A 247 -11.85 -19.55 0.75
N ALA A 248 -11.00 -20.17 -0.07
CA ALA A 248 -10.79 -21.63 -0.06
C ALA A 248 -10.11 -22.11 1.22
N ASN A 249 -9.17 -21.31 1.74
CA ASN A 249 -8.41 -21.59 2.96
C ASN A 249 -8.79 -20.60 4.06
N GLN A 250 -9.73 -20.97 4.93
CA GLN A 250 -10.17 -20.13 6.06
C GLN A 250 -9.07 -19.79 7.08
N ARG A 251 -7.89 -20.43 7.00
CA ARG A 251 -6.75 -20.14 7.89
C ARG A 251 -6.21 -18.71 7.72
N THR A 252 -6.33 -18.13 6.53
CA THR A 252 -5.80 -16.79 6.22
C THR A 252 -6.75 -15.65 6.63
N VAL A 253 -7.90 -15.96 7.25
CA VAL A 253 -8.96 -14.99 7.58
C VAL A 253 -9.10 -14.76 9.08
N ALA A 254 -8.46 -15.58 9.92
CA ALA A 254 -8.49 -15.34 11.35
C ALA A 254 -7.69 -14.05 11.68
N PRO A 255 -8.29 -13.03 12.30
CA PRO A 255 -7.50 -12.01 12.95
C PRO A 255 -6.61 -12.71 13.97
N VAL A 256 -5.33 -12.34 14.04
CA VAL A 256 -4.45 -12.74 15.14
C VAL A 256 -5.15 -12.26 16.42
N ARG A 257 -5.87 -13.15 17.10
CA ARG A 257 -6.40 -12.86 18.43
C ARG A 257 -5.18 -12.65 19.32
N ARG A 258 -4.86 -11.38 19.60
CA ARG A 258 -3.99 -11.01 20.72
C ARG A 258 -4.68 -11.50 21.99
N GLY A 259 -4.35 -12.73 22.40
CA GLY A 259 -4.91 -13.34 23.60
C GLY A 259 -5.21 -14.82 23.43
N SER A 260 -4.17 -15.64 23.28
CA SER A 260 -4.16 -16.96 23.92
C SER A 260 -2.73 -17.47 23.94
N PHE A 261 -2.11 -17.40 25.11
CA PHE A 261 -0.85 -18.07 25.38
C PHE A 261 -1.15 -19.56 25.45
N SER A 262 -0.78 -20.31 24.42
CA SER A 262 -0.55 -21.75 24.54
C SER A 262 0.82 -22.01 23.94
N ARG A 263 1.81 -21.74 24.79
CA ARG A 263 3.20 -22.15 24.60
C ARG A 263 3.24 -23.66 24.53
N ASN A 264 3.67 -24.21 23.40
CA ASN A 264 4.19 -25.57 23.35
C ASN A 264 5.53 -25.55 22.61
N SER A 265 6.57 -25.07 23.29
CA SER A 265 7.95 -25.45 22.99
C SER A 265 8.47 -26.23 24.20
N GLN A 266 8.62 -27.54 24.00
CA GLN A 266 9.23 -28.43 24.97
C GLN A 266 10.68 -28.01 25.21
N LEU A 267 10.99 -27.87 26.50
CA LEU A 267 12.29 -27.60 27.06
C LEU A 267 13.15 -28.87 27.00
N SER A 268 14.39 -28.73 26.53
CA SER A 268 15.49 -29.61 26.93
C SER A 268 16.39 -28.84 27.89
N SER A 269 16.32 -29.27 29.14
CA SER A 269 17.30 -29.14 30.23
C SER A 269 18.76 -29.16 29.74
N GLY A 270 19.74 -28.46 30.30
CA GLY A 270 19.80 -27.64 31.50
C GLY A 270 21.25 -27.56 32.00
N SER A 271 21.64 -26.36 32.48
CA SER A 271 22.67 -26.08 33.49
C SER A 271 24.17 -26.24 33.06
N GLN A 272 25.16 -25.44 33.47
CA GLN A 272 25.38 -24.67 34.70
C GLN A 272 26.26 -23.40 34.50
N GLN A 273 26.19 -22.53 35.51
CA GLN A 273 26.92 -21.28 35.77
C GLN A 273 28.46 -21.44 35.92
N SER A 274 29.24 -20.41 35.55
CA SER A 274 29.98 -19.51 36.48
C SER A 274 31.02 -18.65 35.72
N VAL A 275 30.97 -17.32 35.84
CA VAL A 275 31.85 -16.40 36.62
C VAL A 275 33.34 -16.35 36.17
N GLY A 276 33.78 -15.16 35.71
CA GLY A 276 35.08 -14.59 36.11
C GLY A 276 36.29 -14.67 35.17
N THR A 277 36.67 -13.51 34.61
CA THR A 277 38.03 -12.97 34.38
C THR A 277 39.15 -13.78 33.68
N ALA A 278 39.63 -13.16 32.59
CA ALA A 278 41.03 -12.91 32.21
C ALA A 278 41.92 -14.04 31.69
N ALA A 279 42.83 -13.58 30.81
CA ALA A 279 44.02 -14.19 30.23
C ALA A 279 43.86 -14.94 28.90
N SER A 280 44.69 -14.47 27.98
CA SER A 280 45.03 -14.92 26.63
C SER A 280 45.67 -16.31 26.61
N ASP A 281 45.33 -17.12 25.61
CA ASP A 281 46.27 -18.06 24.98
C ASP A 281 45.89 -18.26 23.50
N PRO A 282 46.86 -18.38 22.56
CA PRO A 282 46.63 -18.41 21.13
C PRO A 282 46.81 -19.83 20.59
N ASP A 283 45.74 -20.58 20.40
CA ASP A 283 45.70 -21.70 19.46
C ASP A 283 44.27 -22.22 19.37
N ASP A 284 43.51 -21.72 18.40
CA ASP A 284 42.40 -22.46 17.81
C ASP A 284 42.33 -22.09 16.33
N ARG A 285 43.05 -22.89 15.55
CA ARG A 285 42.94 -22.93 14.10
C ARG A 285 41.79 -23.87 13.72
N PHE A 286 41.15 -23.50 12.62
CA PHE A 286 40.25 -24.29 11.76
C PHE A 286 38.78 -24.28 12.16
N ASP A 287 38.03 -23.34 11.56
CA ASP A 287 36.86 -23.64 10.73
C ASP A 287 36.63 -22.45 9.79
N GLN A 288 37.05 -22.61 8.52
CA GLN A 288 36.72 -21.68 7.44
C GLN A 288 35.47 -22.23 6.74
N ASP A 289 34.34 -21.55 6.91
CA ASP A 289 33.15 -21.81 6.10
C ASP A 289 33.39 -21.30 4.67
N GLU A 290 33.48 -22.24 3.73
CA GLU A 290 33.64 -21.98 2.30
C GLU A 290 32.31 -21.47 1.72
N ILE A 291 32.29 -20.22 1.24
CA ILE A 291 31.13 -19.62 0.58
C ILE A 291 31.07 -20.13 -0.87
N VAL A 292 30.11 -20.98 -1.19
CA VAL A 292 29.88 -21.47 -2.55
C VAL A 292 28.95 -20.50 -3.30
N ASP A 293 29.49 -19.87 -4.35
CA ASP A 293 28.75 -19.00 -5.27
C ASP A 293 28.05 -19.84 -6.35
N LEU A 294 26.73 -19.65 -6.51
CA LEU A 294 25.86 -20.47 -7.36
C LEU A 294 25.37 -19.73 -8.62
N THR A 295 26.01 -18.63 -9.01
CA THR A 295 25.66 -17.96 -10.27
C THR A 295 26.41 -18.57 -11.45
N GLY A 296 25.80 -19.53 -12.13
CA GLY A 296 26.25 -19.88 -13.49
C GLY A 296 25.75 -21.21 -14.03
N ILE A 297 24.51 -21.30 -14.50
CA ILE A 297 24.16 -22.21 -15.60
C ILE A 297 23.16 -21.51 -16.54
N THR A 298 23.64 -21.23 -17.74
CA THR A 298 22.90 -20.82 -18.93
C THR A 298 22.21 -22.02 -19.61
N LEU A 299 20.93 -21.82 -19.93
CA LEU A 299 20.15 -22.21 -21.12
C LEU A 299 20.37 -23.60 -21.74
N GLU A 300 19.30 -24.40 -21.82
CA GLU A 300 18.92 -25.07 -23.08
C GLU A 300 17.40 -25.06 -23.31
N ASP A 301 17.09 -24.91 -24.58
CA ASP A 301 15.83 -24.70 -25.27
C ASP A 301 15.03 -26.02 -25.41
N SER A 302 13.71 -25.98 -25.29
CA SER A 302 12.85 -27.05 -25.83
C SER A 302 11.45 -26.52 -26.11
N SER A 303 11.23 -26.30 -27.39
CA SER A 303 9.97 -26.05 -28.06
C SER A 303 9.03 -27.26 -27.97
N ILE A 304 7.87 -27.09 -27.33
CA ILE A 304 6.70 -27.93 -27.57
C ILE A 304 5.47 -27.01 -27.68
N SER A 305 4.95 -26.94 -28.90
CA SER A 305 3.64 -26.41 -29.24
C SER A 305 2.55 -27.33 -28.69
N LYS A 306 1.55 -26.73 -28.04
CA LYS A 306 0.16 -27.22 -28.01
C LYS A 306 -0.76 -26.04 -27.73
N GLU A 307 -1.64 -25.79 -28.68
CA GLU A 307 -2.80 -24.90 -28.55
C GLU A 307 -3.67 -25.38 -27.39
N ASP A 308 -4.07 -24.46 -26.51
CA ASP A 308 -5.30 -24.55 -25.74
C ASP A 308 -5.77 -23.14 -25.39
N GLY A 309 -7.03 -22.85 -25.69
CA GLY A 309 -7.64 -21.53 -25.69
C GLY A 309 -7.70 -20.87 -24.31
N VAL A 310 -6.73 -20.01 -24.02
CA VAL A 310 -6.71 -19.14 -22.84
C VAL A 310 -6.82 -17.69 -23.30
N LEU A 311 -7.89 -17.00 -22.88
CA LEU A 311 -8.03 -15.56 -23.07
C LEU A 311 -7.31 -14.81 -21.95
N HIS A 312 -6.54 -13.81 -22.35
CA HIS A 312 -5.79 -12.91 -21.49
C HIS A 312 -6.68 -11.75 -21.01
N LEU A 313 -6.63 -11.45 -19.71
CA LEU A 313 -7.19 -10.26 -19.07
C LEU A 313 -6.10 -9.52 -18.33
#